data_AF-A0A117SVJ4-F1
#
_entry.id   AF-A0A117SVJ4-F1
#
_cell.length_a   1.000
_cell.length_b   1.000
_cell.length_c   1.000
_cell.angle_alpha   90.00
_cell.angle_beta   90.00
_cell.angle_gamma   90.00
#
_symmetry.space_group_name_H-M   'P 1'
#
loop_
_entity.id
_entity.type
_entity.pdbx_description
1 polymer ?
#
loop_
_entity_poly.entity_id
_entity_poly.type
_entity_poly.pdbx_seq_one_letter_code
_entity_poly.pdbx_strand_id
1 'polypeptide(L)'
;MDFIGTAINVLSKYPLCDHCLGRLFALSGYGLENWERGRSIKDVIHMDLVRRVRLGEASAVDLLVMLAASGHGPSARFLMDRMNRR
;
A
#
# COMPACT_ATOMS: atom_id res chain seq x y z
N MET A 1 14.25 -11.41 -6.01
CA MET A 1 13.41 -11.25 -4.81
C MET A 1 12.39 -10.16 -5.10
N ASP A 2 11.10 -10.42 -4.92
CA ASP A 2 10.04 -9.44 -5.23
C ASP A 2 9.89 -8.42 -4.09
N PHE A 3 10.32 -7.19 -4.33
CA PHE A 3 10.28 -6.08 -3.37
C PHE A 3 8.84 -5.74 -2.97
N ILE A 4 7.93 -5.67 -3.94
CA ILE A 4 6.53 -5.29 -3.70
C ILE A 4 5.78 -6.42 -2.99
N GLY A 5 5.97 -7.67 -3.42
CA GLY A 5 5.40 -8.83 -2.73
C GLY A 5 5.87 -8.94 -1.29
N THR A 6 7.14 -8.62 -1.01
CA THR A 6 7.68 -8.57 0.36
C THR A 6 6.98 -7.50 1.20
N ALA A 7 6.81 -6.28 0.66
CA ALA A 7 6.12 -5.20 1.36
C ALA A 7 4.64 -5.54 1.65
N ILE A 8 3.94 -6.14 0.69
CA ILE A 8 2.55 -6.60 0.86
C ILE A 8 2.45 -7.66 1.96
N ASN A 9 3.37 -8.63 2.00
CA ASN A 9 3.40 -9.68 3.03
C ASN A 9 3.68 -9.13 4.44
N VAL A 10 4.48 -8.06 4.56
CA VAL A 10 4.67 -7.38 5.84
C VAL A 10 3.40 -6.66 6.26
N LEU A 11 2.81 -5.88 5.34
CA LEU A 11 1.64 -5.06 5.63
C LEU A 11 0.37 -5.91 5.90
N SER A 12 0.28 -7.12 5.34
CA SER A 12 -0.82 -8.05 5.63
C SER A 12 -0.75 -8.62 7.04
N LYS A 13 0.43 -8.64 7.67
CA LYS A 13 0.63 -9.10 9.06
C LYS A 13 0.57 -7.94 10.04
N TYR A 14 1.08 -6.77 9.65
CA TYR A 14 1.21 -5.61 10.52
C TYR A 14 0.85 -4.32 9.77
N PRO A 15 -0.14 -3.52 10.24
CA PRO A 15 -0.54 -2.28 9.58
C PRO A 15 0.47 -1.15 9.86
N LEU A 16 1.67 -1.25 9.29
CA LEU A 16 2.77 -0.31 9.53
C LEU A 16 2.47 1.08 8.97
N CYS A 17 2.71 2.12 9.75
CA CYS A 17 2.72 3.50 9.25
C CYS A 17 3.92 3.74 8.30
N ASP A 18 3.94 4.90 7.63
CA ASP A 18 4.94 5.21 6.61
C ASP A 18 6.37 5.21 7.19
N HIS A 19 6.57 5.75 8.38
CA HIS A 19 7.89 5.73 9.05
C HIS A 19 8.37 4.29 9.36
N CYS A 20 7.50 3.45 9.91
CA CYS A 20 7.86 2.08 10.30
C CYS A 20 8.14 1.21 9.07
N LEU A 21 7.31 1.34 8.02
CA LEU A 21 7.54 0.64 6.77
C LEU A 21 8.85 1.10 6.13
N GLY A 22 9.10 2.40 6.03
CA GLY A 22 10.34 2.91 5.44
C GLY A 22 11.59 2.46 6.20
N ARG A 23 11.53 2.42 7.54
CA ARG A 23 12.64 1.88 8.35
C ARG A 23 12.97 0.43 8.01
N LEU A 24 11.95 -0.41 7.76
CA LEU A 24 12.16 -1.81 7.38
C LEU A 24 12.89 -1.94 6.04
N PHE A 25 12.71 -0.97 5.16
CA PHE A 25 13.34 -0.90 3.83
C PHE A 25 14.50 0.10 3.77
N ALA A 26 15.20 0.35 4.89
CA ALA A 26 16.26 1.37 4.99
C ALA A 26 17.40 1.23 3.97
N LEU A 27 17.64 0.02 3.44
CA LEU A 27 18.65 -0.25 2.42
C LEU A 27 18.19 0.11 0.98
N SER A 28 16.93 0.50 0.78
CA SER A 28 16.36 0.85 -0.54
C SER A 28 16.01 2.33 -0.62
N GLY A 29 16.51 3.08 -1.61
CA GLY A 29 16.18 4.51 -1.77
C GLY A 29 17.03 5.43 -0.89
N TYR A 30 18.33 5.45 -1.17
CA TYR A 30 19.28 6.39 -0.55
C TYR A 30 18.80 7.84 -0.68
N GLY A 31 18.95 8.63 0.38
CA GLY A 31 18.52 10.03 0.44
C GLY A 31 17.06 10.26 0.82
N LEU A 32 16.24 9.20 0.94
CA LEU A 32 14.86 9.33 1.42
C LEU A 32 14.79 9.25 2.94
N GLU A 33 13.97 10.12 3.53
CA GLU A 33 13.51 9.94 4.90
C GLU A 33 12.64 8.68 5.02
N ASN A 34 12.53 8.15 6.24
CA ASN A 34 11.74 6.93 6.48
C ASN A 34 10.28 7.10 6.04
N TRP A 35 9.68 8.26 6.30
CA TRP A 35 8.29 8.51 5.91
C TRP A 35 8.11 8.61 4.39
N GLU A 36 9.03 9.26 3.68
CA GLU A 36 8.99 9.38 2.21
C GLU A 36 9.07 8.01 1.56
N ARG A 37 9.98 7.18 2.05
CA ARG A 37 10.21 5.83 1.55
C ARG A 37 9.01 4.92 1.79
N GLY A 38 8.51 4.86 3.02
CA GLY A 38 7.34 4.04 3.33
C GLY A 38 6.10 4.52 2.59
N ARG A 39 5.93 5.84 2.46
CA ARG A 39 4.84 6.42 1.68
C ARG A 39 4.94 6.02 0.20
N SER A 40 6.12 6.16 -0.41
CA SER A 40 6.38 5.79 -1.79
C SER A 40 6.08 4.30 -2.06
N ILE A 41 6.47 3.41 -1.14
CA ILE A 41 6.16 1.98 -1.24
C ILE A 41 4.65 1.75 -1.26
N LYS A 42 3.90 2.39 -0.35
CA LYS A 42 2.44 2.26 -0.30
C LYS A 42 1.76 2.86 -1.53
N ASP A 43 2.25 3.98 -2.05
CA ASP A 43 1.72 4.59 -3.26
C ASP A 43 1.89 3.65 -4.47
N VAL A 44 3.04 2.98 -4.60
CA VAL A 44 3.26 1.98 -5.68
C VAL A 44 2.35 0.77 -5.52
N ILE A 45 2.19 0.23 -4.30
CA ILE A 45 1.25 -0.86 -4.04
C ILE A 45 -0.17 -0.43 -4.40
N HIS A 46 -0.58 0.78 -4.00
CA HIS A 46 -1.89 1.33 -4.32
C HIS A 46 -2.13 1.40 -5.83
N MET A 47 -1.16 1.90 -6.61
CA MET A 47 -1.27 1.98 -8.06
C MET A 47 -1.47 0.60 -8.71
N ASP A 48 -0.70 -0.41 -8.29
CA ASP A 48 -0.87 -1.78 -8.78
C ASP A 48 -2.24 -2.37 -8.41
N LEU A 49 -2.67 -2.21 -7.16
CA LEU A 49 -3.95 -2.75 -6.71
C LEU A 49 -5.15 -2.08 -7.39
N VAL A 50 -5.13 -0.76 -7.59
CA VAL A 50 -6.18 -0.06 -8.34
C VAL A 50 -6.24 -0.56 -9.78
N ARG A 51 -5.09 -0.78 -10.42
CA ARG A 51 -5.02 -1.38 -11.77
C ARG A 51 -5.64 -2.78 -11.77
N ARG A 52 -5.32 -3.62 -10.79
CA ARG A 52 -5.87 -4.99 -10.65
C ARG A 52 -7.38 -5.01 -10.41
N VAL A 53 -7.88 -4.11 -9.57
CA VAL A 53 -9.34 -3.92 -9.37
C VAL A 53 -10.03 -3.56 -10.69
N ARG A 54 -9.43 -2.66 -11.50
CA ARG A 54 -9.97 -2.28 -12.81
C ARG A 54 -9.97 -3.44 -13.82
N LEU A 55 -9.06 -4.40 -13.66
CA LEU A 55 -9.01 -5.64 -14.44
C LEU A 55 -9.96 -6.73 -13.92
N GLY A 56 -10.75 -6.45 -12.89
CA GLY A 56 -11.75 -7.37 -12.34
C GLY A 56 -11.22 -8.31 -11.26
N GLU A 57 -9.99 -8.10 -10.76
CA GLU A 57 -9.44 -8.95 -9.71
C GLU A 57 -10.02 -8.57 -8.33
N ALA A 58 -10.95 -9.38 -7.84
CA ALA A 58 -11.67 -9.11 -6.59
C ALA A 58 -10.75 -9.07 -5.35
N SER A 59 -9.75 -9.96 -5.28
CA SER A 59 -8.79 -10.04 -4.16
C SER A 59 -7.96 -8.77 -3.97
N ALA A 60 -7.81 -7.94 -5.01
CA ALA A 60 -7.11 -6.66 -4.91
C ALA A 60 -7.85 -5.65 -4.01
N VAL A 61 -9.17 -5.80 -3.83
CA VAL A 61 -9.96 -4.98 -2.91
C VAL A 61 -9.56 -5.25 -1.46
N ASP A 62 -9.35 -6.50 -1.07
CA ASP A 62 -8.95 -6.87 0.29
C ASP A 62 -7.56 -6.29 0.63
N LEU A 63 -6.65 -6.32 -0.33
CA LEU A 63 -5.33 -5.70 -0.19
C LEU A 63 -5.41 -4.17 -0.08
N LEU A 64 -6.36 -3.52 -0.77
CA LEU A 64 -6.60 -2.08 -0.61
C LEU A 64 -7.16 -1.74 0.78
N VAL A 65 -8.01 -2.60 1.35
CA VAL A 65 -8.52 -2.45 2.72
C VAL A 65 -7.39 -2.54 3.72
N MET A 66 -6.52 -3.55 3.59
CA MET A 66 -5.30 -3.68 4.39
C MET A 66 -4.42 -2.42 4.28
N LEU A 67 -4.20 -1.93 3.06
CA LEU A 67 -3.35 -0.77 2.83
C LEU A 67 -3.98 0.49 3.46
N ALA A 68 -5.30 0.67 3.36
CA ALA A 68 -6.03 1.75 4.02
C ALA A 68 -5.90 1.68 5.55
N ALA A 69 -6.02 0.48 6.13
CA ALA A 69 -5.87 0.25 7.58
C ALA A 69 -4.46 0.58 8.09
N SER A 70 -3.43 0.52 7.23
CA SER A 70 -2.06 0.99 7.55
C SER A 70 -1.90 2.51 7.59
N GLY A 71 -3.00 3.28 7.46
CA GLY A 71 -2.99 4.74 7.41
C GLY A 71 -2.84 5.32 5.99
N HIS A 72 -2.96 4.50 4.94
CA HIS A 72 -2.82 4.98 3.56
C HIS A 72 -4.08 5.72 3.06
N GLY A 73 -4.09 7.04 3.20
CA GLY A 73 -5.22 7.90 2.82
C GLY A 73 -5.76 7.71 1.40
N PRO A 74 -4.93 7.60 0.34
CA PRO A 74 -5.43 7.36 -1.02
C PRO A 74 -6.22 6.06 -1.17
N SER A 75 -5.78 4.98 -0.51
CA SER A 75 -6.52 3.71 -0.53
C SER A 75 -7.87 3.83 0.16
N ALA A 76 -7.92 4.53 1.31
CA ALA A 76 -9.18 4.78 2.01
C ALA A 76 -10.17 5.56 1.12
N ARG A 77 -9.71 6.63 0.44
CA ARG A 77 -10.55 7.41 -0.49
C ARG A 77 -11.06 6.58 -1.66
N PHE A 78 -10.18 5.78 -2.29
CA PHE A 78 -10.58 4.91 -3.39
C PHE A 78 -11.68 3.91 -2.99
N LEU A 79 -11.59 3.33 -1.79
CA LEU A 79 -12.60 2.41 -1.27
C LEU A 79 -13.94 3.13 -1.00
N MET A 80 -13.90 4.32 -0.39
CA MET A 80 -15.10 5.14 -0.15
C MET A 80 -15.81 5.52 -1.45
N ASP A 81 -15.07 6.01 -2.45
CA ASP A 81 -15.62 6.36 -3.77
C ASP A 81 -16.27 5.16 -4.45
N ARG A 82 -15.71 3.96 -4.28
CA ARG A 82 -16.27 2.71 -4.83
C ARG A 82 -17.55 2.29 -4.12
N MET A 83 -17.66 2.51 -2.80
CA MET A 83 -18.89 2.22 -2.05
C MET A 83 -20.03 3.16 -2.45
N ASN A 84 -19.73 4.44 -2.70
CA ASN A 84 -20.72 5.46 -3.08
C ASN A 84 -21.20 5.35 -4.56
N ARG A 85 -20.55 4.52 -5.38
CA ARG A 85 -20.91 4.27 -6.79
C ARG A 85 -21.82 3.05 -6.98
N ARG A 86 -22.21 2.38 -5.89
CA ARG A 86 -23.20 1.29 -5.88
C ARG A 86 -24.58 1.86 -5.61
#